data_AF-A0A7L4NRU0-F1
#
_entry.id   AF-A0A7L4NRU0-F1
#
_cell.length_a   1.000
_cell.length_b   1.000
_cell.length_c   1.000
_cell.angle_alpha   90.00
_cell.angle_beta   90.00
_cell.angle_gamma   90.00
#
_symmetry.space_group_name_H-M   'P 1'
#
loop_
_entity.id
_entity.type
_entity.pdbx_description
1 polymer ?
#
loop_
_entity_poly.entity_id
_entity_poly.type
_entity_poly.pdbx_seq_one_letter_code
_entity_poly.pdbx_strand_id
1 'polypeptide(L)'
;MKVTDFLGKRVVDRKAIEIGKVDDLIIEPETAMIKGIVISTGDFGLRRTDLFITPSQIEEVGDYVLLKNEKSDIREVKDSDLE
;
A
#
# COMPACT_ATOMS: atom_id res chain seq x y z
N MET A 1 -1.33 -2.24 -16.23
CA MET A 1 -0.70 -1.01 -15.70
C MET A 1 0.80 -1.25 -15.61
N LYS A 2 1.66 -0.28 -15.94
CA LYS A 2 3.11 -0.45 -15.70
C LYS A 2 3.41 -0.19 -14.22
N VAL A 3 4.39 -0.89 -13.66
CA VAL A 3 4.83 -0.67 -12.27
C VAL A 3 5.25 0.79 -12.05
N THR A 4 5.92 1.40 -13.03
CA THR A 4 6.31 2.81 -12.99
C THR A 4 5.13 3.77 -12.85
N ASP A 5 3.95 3.39 -13.33
CA ASP A 5 2.74 4.20 -13.22
C ASP A 5 2.04 3.98 -11.88
N PHE A 6 2.32 2.84 -11.23
CA PHE A 6 1.69 2.41 -9.98
C PHE A 6 2.45 2.92 -8.75
N LEU A 7 3.78 2.90 -8.79
CA LEU A 7 4.64 3.49 -7.76
C LEU A 7 4.34 4.99 -7.62
N GLY A 8 4.28 5.48 -6.39
CA GLY A 8 3.93 6.86 -6.06
C GLY A 8 2.45 7.19 -6.16
N LYS A 9 1.57 6.28 -6.60
CA LYS A 9 0.12 6.49 -6.56
C LYS A 9 -0.35 6.74 -5.13
N ARG A 10 -1.27 7.69 -4.99
CA ARG A 10 -1.93 7.98 -3.71
C ARG A 10 -2.80 6.80 -3.30
N VAL A 11 -2.76 6.47 -2.02
CA VAL A 11 -3.62 5.45 -1.42
C VAL A 11 -4.57 6.11 -0.43
N VAL A 12 -5.86 5.81 -0.58
CA VAL A 12 -6.93 6.38 0.25
C VAL A 12 -7.78 5.27 0.84
N ASP A 13 -8.38 5.53 1.99
CA ASP A 13 -9.38 4.64 2.56
C ASP A 13 -10.79 4.89 2.00
N ARG A 14 -11.75 4.06 2.42
CA ARG A 14 -13.17 4.19 2.07
C ARG A 14 -13.84 5.52 2.50
N LYS A 15 -13.21 6.31 3.37
CA LYS A 15 -13.65 7.65 3.77
C LYS A 15 -12.97 8.76 2.97
N ALA A 16 -12.25 8.40 1.91
CA ALA A 16 -11.44 9.29 1.09
C ALA A 16 -10.31 10.00 1.86
N ILE A 17 -9.85 9.43 2.98
CA ILE A 17 -8.71 9.94 3.74
C ILE A 17 -7.42 9.40 3.12
N GLU A 18 -6.47 10.28 2.85
CA GLU A 18 -5.14 9.87 2.37
C GLU A 18 -4.35 9.15 3.47
N ILE A 19 -3.89 7.96 3.12
CA ILE A 19 -3.04 7.13 3.97
C ILE A 19 -1.58 7.43 3.66
N GLY A 20 -1.23 7.45 2.38
CA GLY A 20 0.14 7.61 1.90
C GLY A 20 0.26 7.31 0.41
N LYS A 21 1.43 6.82 -0.01
CA LYS A 21 1.71 6.48 -1.40
C LYS A 21 2.26 5.07 -1.53
N VAL A 22 2.01 4.43 -2.68
CA VAL A 22 2.65 3.15 -3.01
C VAL A 22 4.16 3.37 -3.12
N ASP A 23 4.91 2.71 -2.25
CA ASP A 23 6.37 2.79 -2.20
C ASP A 23 7.01 1.59 -2.90
N ASP A 24 6.43 0.40 -2.72
CA ASP A 24 6.96 -0.85 -3.27
C ASP A 24 5.87 -1.91 -3.56
N LEU A 25 6.23 -2.95 -4.32
CA LEU A 25 5.41 -4.14 -4.55
C LEU A 25 6.16 -5.40 -4.11
N ILE A 26 5.48 -6.24 -3.35
CA ILE A 26 5.99 -7.56 -2.97
C ILE A 26 5.44 -8.59 -3.94
N ILE A 27 6.34 -9.29 -4.62
CA ILE A 27 6.02 -10.32 -5.60
C ILE A 27 6.48 -11.69 -5.14
N GLU A 28 5.72 -12.73 -5.48
CA GLU A 28 6.16 -14.12 -5.41
C GLU A 28 6.82 -14.47 -6.75
N PRO A 29 8.16 -14.65 -6.81
CA PRO A 29 8.85 -14.80 -8.09
C PRO A 29 8.48 -16.08 -8.83
N GLU A 30 8.19 -17.16 -8.10
CA GLU A 30 7.86 -18.46 -8.69
C GLU A 30 6.54 -18.45 -9.45
N THR A 31 5.55 -17.73 -8.93
CA THR A 31 4.19 -17.65 -9.50
C THR A 31 3.96 -16.35 -10.28
N ALA A 32 4.91 -15.41 -10.21
CA ALA A 32 4.79 -14.05 -10.73
C ALA A 32 3.54 -13.30 -10.21
N MET A 33 3.06 -13.63 -9.00
CA MET A 33 1.90 -13.01 -8.38
C MET A 33 2.30 -11.90 -7.39
N ILE A 34 1.50 -10.85 -7.30
CA ILE A 34 1.67 -9.79 -6.30
C ILE A 34 1.11 -10.29 -4.97
N LYS A 35 1.96 -10.39 -3.93
CA LYS A 35 1.55 -10.70 -2.55
C LYS A 35 1.00 -9.49 -1.81
N GLY A 36 1.45 -8.29 -2.18
CA GLY A 36 0.97 -7.05 -1.61
C GLY A 36 1.78 -5.84 -2.05
N ILE A 37 1.43 -4.70 -1.48
CA ILE A 37 2.08 -3.41 -1.72
C ILE A 37 2.54 -2.83 -0.40
N VAL A 38 3.64 -2.07 -0.44
CA VAL A 38 4.11 -1.27 0.68
C VAL A 38 3.64 0.15 0.47
N ILE A 39 2.99 0.72 1.49
CA ILE A 39 2.56 2.12 1.51
C ILE A 39 3.46 2.85 2.49
N SER A 40 4.16 3.88 2.01
CA SER A 40 4.87 4.80 2.90
C SER A 40 3.91 5.88 3.40
N THR A 41 3.85 6.04 4.72
CA THR A 41 3.05 7.06 5.40
C THR A 41 3.97 8.09 6.05
N GLY A 42 3.65 9.37 5.82
CA GLY A 42 4.42 10.51 6.35
C GLY A 42 4.63 11.61 5.31
N ASP A 43 4.50 12.85 5.76
CA ASP A 43 4.93 14.04 5.02
C ASP A 43 6.34 14.44 5.46
N PHE A 44 7.04 15.16 4.57
CA PHE A 44 8.39 15.71 4.76
C PHE A 44 8.63 16.18 6.21
N GLY A 45 9.46 15.44 6.97
CA GLY A 45 9.89 15.79 8.33
C GLY A 45 9.27 14.99 9.48
N LEU A 46 8.25 14.16 9.23
CA LEU A 46 7.72 13.20 10.21
C LEU A 46 8.34 11.81 10.05
N ARG A 47 8.29 11.02 11.13
CA ARG A 47 8.77 9.63 11.11
C ARG A 47 7.96 8.84 10.07
N ARG A 48 8.65 8.40 9.02
CA ARG A 48 8.08 7.52 8.00
C ARG A 48 7.70 6.18 8.65
N THR A 49 6.48 5.74 8.38
CA THR A 49 5.99 4.40 8.74
C THR A 49 5.52 3.70 7.48
N ASP A 50 5.94 2.46 7.30
CA ASP A 50 5.55 1.64 6.15
C ASP A 50 4.42 0.67 6.54
N LEU A 51 3.43 0.52 5.65
CA LEU A 51 2.27 -0.34 5.84
C LEU A 51 2.20 -1.36 4.71
N PHE A 52 2.04 -2.64 5.04
CA PHE A 52 1.86 -3.68 4.03
C PHE A 52 0.38 -3.97 3.80
N ILE A 53 -0.06 -3.89 2.55
CA ILE A 53 -1.44 -4.11 2.13
C ILE A 53 -1.50 -5.29 1.18
N THR A 54 -2.33 -6.27 1.52
CA THR A 54 -2.59 -7.42 0.66
C THR A 54 -3.61 -7.07 -0.44
N PRO A 55 -3.61 -7.78 -1.58
CA PRO A 55 -4.59 -7.57 -2.65
C PRO A 55 -6.04 -7.66 -2.17
N SER A 56 -6.31 -8.46 -1.13
CA SER A 56 -7.66 -8.64 -0.58
C SER A 56 -8.20 -7.38 0.10
N GLN A 57 -7.33 -6.49 0.57
CA GLN A 57 -7.68 -5.22 1.22
C GLN A 57 -7.86 -4.08 0.21
N ILE A 58 -7.46 -4.28 -1.05
CA ILE A 58 -7.66 -3.32 -2.14
C ILE A 58 -9.08 -3.48 -2.68
N GLU A 59 -9.79 -2.36 -2.78
CA GLU A 59 -11.12 -2.29 -3.38
C GLU A 59 -11.03 -1.96 -4.87
N GLU A 60 -10.27 -0.91 -5.21
CA GLU A 60 -10.15 -0.42 -6.57
C GLU A 60 -8.74 0.13 -6.85
N VAL A 61 -8.28 -0.01 -8.10
CA VAL A 61 -7.06 0.60 -8.61
C VAL A 61 -7.38 1.42 -9.84
N GLY A 62 -7.31 2.74 -9.72
CA GLY A 62 -7.54 3.70 -10.80
C GLY A 62 -6.54 4.86 -10.73
N ASP A 63 -7.03 6.08 -10.66
CA ASP A 63 -6.20 7.27 -10.45
C ASP A 63 -5.47 7.24 -9.09
N TYR A 64 -6.15 6.67 -8.09
CA TYR A 64 -5.63 6.32 -6.77
C TYR A 64 -5.92 4.84 -6.46
N VAL A 65 -5.33 4.34 -5.38
CA VAL A 65 -5.64 3.01 -4.82
C VAL A 65 -6.64 3.21 -3.67
N LEU A 66 -7.79 2.55 -3.76
CA LEU A 66 -8.83 2.57 -2.72
C LEU A 66 -8.71 1.32 -1.85
N LEU A 67 -8.66 1.49 -0.54
CA LEU A 67 -8.69 0.39 0.43
C LEU A 67 -10.09 0.16 1.01
N LYS A 68 -10.41 -1.10 1.24
CA LYS A 68 -11.64 -1.53 1.92
C LYS A 68 -11.67 -1.14 3.40
N ASN A 69 -10.50 -1.03 4.02
CA ASN A 69 -10.32 -0.74 5.44
C ASN A 69 -10.14 0.76 5.68
N GLU A 70 -10.56 1.24 6.84
CA GLU A 70 -10.24 2.60 7.30
C GLU A 70 -8.81 2.67 7.78
N LYS A 71 -8.18 3.86 7.68
CA LYS A 71 -6.81 4.08 8.16
C LYS A 71 -6.58 3.62 9.61
N SER A 72 -7.58 3.76 10.48
CA SER A 72 -7.53 3.33 11.88
C SER A 72 -7.39 1.82 12.07
N ASP A 73 -7.78 1.03 11.07
CA ASP A 73 -7.84 -0.43 11.13
C ASP A 73 -6.61 -1.09 10.50
N ILE A 74 -5.73 -0.29 9.87
CA ILE A 74 -4.53 -0.77 9.22
C ILE A 74 -3.45 -0.95 10.29
N ARG A 75 -2.98 -2.19 10.44
CA ARG A 75 -1.88 -2.51 11.35
C ARG A 75 -0.55 -2.25 10.65
N GLU A 76 0.39 -1.66 11.37
CA GLU A 76 1.78 -1.61 10.96
C GLU A 76 2.31 -3.04 10.86
N VAL A 77 2.99 -3.32 9.76
CA VAL A 77 3.63 -4.61 9.52
C VAL A 77 5.11 -4.42 9.81
N LYS A 78 5.66 -5.28 10.67
CA LYS A 78 7.09 -5.25 10.98
C LYS A 78 7.82 -6.01 9.88
N ASP A 79 9.06 -5.64 9.58
CA ASP A 79 9.87 -6.31 8.55
C ASP A 79 9.92 -7.84 8.69
N SER A 80 9.77 -8.36 9.93
CA SER A 80 9.68 -9.80 10.22
C SER A 80 8.48 -10.52 9.61
N ASP A 81 7.45 -9.78 9.22
CA ASP A 81 6.21 -10.32 8.66
C ASP A 81 6.25 -10.40 7.12
N LEU A 82 7.35 -9.94 6.50
CA LEU A 82 7.59 -9.94 5.06
C LEU A 82 8.55 -11.04 4.59
N GLU A 83 9.20 -11.75 5.52
CA GLU A 83 10.05 -12.94 5.28
C GLU A 83 9.23 -14.24 5.19
#